data_AF-A0A6P2ZH87-F1
#
_entry.id   AF-A0A6P2ZH87-F1
#
_cell.length_a   1.000
_cell.length_b   1.000
_cell.length_c   1.000
_cell.angle_alpha   90.00
_cell.angle_beta   90.00
_cell.angle_gamma   90.00
#
_symmetry.space_group_name_H-M   'P 1'
#
loop_
_entity.id
_entity.type
_entity.pdbx_description
1 polymer ?
#
loop_
_entity_poly.entity_id
_entity_poly.type
_entity_poly.pdbx_seq_one_letter_code
_entity_poly.pdbx_strand_id
1 'polypeptide(L)'
;MRARPPRSLLATRAAGHARARGRQRGAAIITALLVVALSAILVSGMLWRQQVQIRRIENQRVIAQAQWVARGALDWTRMILRSEGDTAPGITYLGGIWGVPIAKTKLSDFLGRIGAPNDAGGEDTYLSGSIEDAQAKFNLRNLVASPAPGVLQLNVTQVQAFQRLLTTLGYDGAFAKRIALQVRASLLNSATRFQMPTLPGGGTAPPVTAPVTTDQQGGGGFTDDPGMTGGDRGPAPLMMTGVDSLLDVDGVTPEMVARLRPFVTVLPTTTPVNMNTAPAEVIAALMPGMSVSSAQALVSRRETVFFRNVGDVQLALRGAGAPNVTLDSSVIDVNSSYFIVHGRIQHDRAEVDRTSLVYRDPTTHSTRVVRIRDQL
;
A
#
# COMPACT_ATOMS: atom_id res chain seq x y z
N MET A 1 -57.36 -53.62 82.87
CA MET A 1 -56.52 -54.62 83.57
C MET A 1 -55.16 -53.98 83.82
N ARG A 2 -54.77 -53.85 85.10
CA ARG A 2 -53.43 -53.62 85.72
C ARG A 2 -52.40 -52.74 84.95
N ALA A 3 -52.06 -51.53 85.39
CA ALA A 3 -51.31 -51.10 86.59
C ALA A 3 -49.78 -51.21 86.48
N ARG A 4 -49.07 -50.06 86.48
CA ARG A 4 -48.06 -49.60 87.47
C ARG A 4 -47.00 -48.63 86.88
N PRO A 5 -46.74 -47.46 87.51
CA PRO A 5 -45.45 -46.75 87.52
C PRO A 5 -44.56 -47.34 88.66
N PRO A 6 -43.38 -46.83 89.12
CA PRO A 6 -42.78 -45.48 89.01
C PRO A 6 -41.21 -45.47 89.01
N ARG A 7 -40.61 -44.34 89.48
CA ARG A 7 -39.23 -44.08 89.96
C ARG A 7 -38.21 -43.65 88.89
N SER A 8 -37.24 -42.75 89.11
CA SER A 8 -36.89 -41.69 90.07
C SER A 8 -35.41 -41.37 89.77
N LEU A 9 -34.96 -40.10 89.83
CA LEU A 9 -33.73 -39.63 90.53
C LEU A 9 -33.06 -38.40 89.86
N LEU A 10 -32.93 -37.38 90.73
CA LEU A 10 -31.77 -36.52 90.99
C LEU A 10 -31.11 -35.64 89.90
N ALA A 11 -31.29 -34.34 90.13
CA ALA A 11 -30.24 -33.34 90.38
C ALA A 11 -29.23 -33.00 89.28
N THR A 12 -29.25 -31.74 88.81
CA THR A 12 -28.09 -30.83 88.96
C THR A 12 -28.47 -29.37 88.73
N ARG A 13 -27.74 -28.51 89.44
CA ARG A 13 -27.84 -27.07 89.64
C ARG A 13 -27.13 -26.33 88.51
N ALA A 14 -27.69 -25.26 87.94
CA ALA A 14 -26.92 -24.14 87.37
C ALA A 14 -27.83 -22.97 86.98
N ALA A 15 -27.43 -21.78 87.40
CA ALA A 15 -27.99 -20.50 86.99
C ALA A 15 -27.87 -20.32 85.47
N GLY A 16 -28.98 -19.98 84.82
CA GLY A 16 -28.99 -19.46 83.46
C GLY A 16 -29.78 -18.16 83.45
N HIS A 17 -29.09 -17.03 83.59
CA HIS A 17 -29.67 -15.73 83.26
C HIS A 17 -30.25 -15.80 81.85
N ALA A 18 -31.50 -15.36 81.73
CA ALA A 18 -32.22 -15.27 80.48
C ALA A 18 -31.41 -14.46 79.46
N ARG A 19 -30.83 -15.14 78.46
CA ARG A 19 -30.42 -14.46 77.23
C ARG A 19 -31.68 -14.04 76.50
N ALA A 20 -32.04 -12.77 76.67
CA ALA A 20 -32.98 -12.08 75.81
C ALA A 20 -32.61 -12.37 74.34
N ARG A 21 -33.45 -13.11 73.63
CA ARG A 21 -33.42 -13.17 72.15
C ARG A 21 -33.89 -11.81 71.63
N GLY A 22 -33.00 -10.83 71.69
CA GLY A 22 -33.18 -9.52 71.08
C GLY A 22 -33.07 -9.60 69.56
N ARG A 23 -34.22 -9.57 68.88
CA ARG A 23 -34.47 -8.96 67.55
C ARG A 23 -33.29 -8.98 66.54
N GLN A 24 -32.98 -10.14 65.96
CA GLN A 24 -32.11 -10.27 64.77
C GLN A 24 -32.85 -10.18 63.41
N ARG A 25 -34.08 -9.64 63.38
CA ARG A 25 -34.87 -9.55 62.13
C ARG A 25 -34.53 -8.34 61.25
N GLY A 26 -33.93 -7.28 61.80
CA GLY A 26 -33.53 -6.09 61.02
C GLY A 26 -32.23 -6.25 60.24
N ALA A 27 -31.21 -6.86 60.85
CA ALA A 27 -29.90 -7.06 60.21
C ALA A 27 -29.99 -8.01 59.00
N ALA A 28 -30.79 -9.07 59.09
CA ALA A 28 -30.98 -10.02 57.98
C ALA A 28 -31.68 -9.41 56.75
N ILE A 29 -32.60 -8.46 56.97
CA ILE A 29 -33.28 -7.75 55.86
C ILE A 29 -32.32 -6.78 55.18
N ILE A 30 -31.50 -6.05 55.95
CA ILE A 30 -30.49 -5.13 55.41
C ILE A 30 -29.44 -5.90 54.61
N THR A 31 -28.95 -7.04 55.11
CA THR A 31 -28.00 -7.87 54.37
C THR A 31 -28.62 -8.47 53.11
N ALA A 32 -29.88 -8.94 53.16
CA ALA A 32 -30.58 -9.43 51.98
C ALA A 32 -30.76 -8.34 50.91
N LEU A 33 -31.17 -7.13 51.30
CA LEU A 33 -31.30 -5.98 50.39
C LEU A 33 -29.95 -5.56 49.80
N LEU A 34 -28.88 -5.57 50.60
CA LEU A 34 -27.54 -5.23 50.14
C LEU A 34 -27.00 -6.26 49.14
N VAL A 35 -27.22 -7.55 49.39
CA VAL A 35 -26.85 -8.62 48.44
C VAL A 35 -27.62 -8.47 47.14
N VAL A 36 -28.93 -8.23 47.19
CA VAL A 36 -29.75 -8.05 45.99
C VAL A 36 -29.31 -6.81 45.20
N ALA A 37 -29.05 -5.69 45.87
CA ALA A 37 -28.57 -4.47 45.23
C ALA A 37 -27.20 -4.68 44.57
N LEU A 38 -26.26 -5.37 45.25
CA LEU A 38 -24.95 -5.70 44.70
C LEU A 38 -25.08 -6.64 43.50
N SER A 39 -25.91 -7.68 43.60
CA SER A 39 -26.21 -8.59 42.48
C SER A 39 -26.80 -7.83 41.29
N ALA A 40 -27.74 -6.91 41.51
CA ALA A 40 -28.34 -6.11 40.45
C ALA A 40 -27.31 -5.20 39.75
N ILE A 41 -26.41 -4.56 40.50
CA ILE A 41 -25.33 -3.73 39.93
C ILE A 41 -24.38 -4.57 39.07
N LEU A 42 -23.97 -5.74 39.57
CA LEU A 42 -23.08 -6.65 38.83
C LEU A 42 -23.72 -7.15 37.52
N VAL A 43 -24.98 -7.57 37.58
CA VAL A 43 -25.74 -8.03 36.41
C VAL A 43 -25.91 -6.88 35.40
N SER A 44 -26.26 -5.68 35.86
CA SER A 44 -26.40 -4.50 34.99
C SER A 44 -25.09 -4.17 34.27
N GLY A 45 -23.95 -4.21 34.98
CA GLY A 45 -22.63 -3.99 34.38
C GLY A 45 -22.23 -5.09 33.39
N MET A 46 -22.65 -6.34 33.61
CA MET A 46 -22.44 -7.44 32.67
C MET A 46 -23.26 -7.26 31.39
N LEU A 47 -24.56 -6.93 31.50
CA LEU A 47 -25.43 -6.71 30.35
C LEU A 47 -24.95 -5.55 29.48
N TRP A 48 -24.48 -4.46 30.09
CA TRP A 48 -23.87 -3.35 29.35
C TRP A 48 -22.63 -3.80 28.55
N ARG A 49 -21.71 -4.55 29.19
CA ARG A 49 -20.52 -5.09 28.50
C ARG A 49 -20.90 -6.04 27.38
N GLN A 50 -21.91 -6.88 27.57
CA GLN A 50 -22.43 -7.78 26.54
C GLN A 50 -22.96 -7.00 25.34
N GLN A 51 -23.73 -5.93 25.55
CA GLN A 51 -24.25 -5.10 24.46
C GLN A 51 -23.13 -4.41 23.67
N VAL A 52 -22.09 -3.93 24.35
CA VAL A 52 -20.91 -3.33 23.70
C VAL A 52 -20.15 -4.36 22.86
N GLN A 53 -19.99 -5.59 23.37
CA GLN A 53 -19.34 -6.68 22.63
C GLN A 53 -20.12 -7.05 21.36
N ILE A 54 -21.45 -7.15 21.44
CA ILE A 54 -22.31 -7.44 20.29
C ILE A 54 -22.13 -6.38 19.21
N ARG A 55 -22.22 -5.09 19.56
CA ARG A 55 -22.03 -3.99 18.60
C ARG A 55 -20.65 -4.01 17.94
N ARG A 56 -19.60 -4.38 18.68
CA ARG A 56 -18.25 -4.50 18.12
C ARG A 56 -18.17 -5.63 17.11
N ILE A 57 -18.76 -6.79 17.40
CA ILE A 57 -18.79 -7.95 16.50
C ILE A 57 -19.60 -7.62 15.24
N GLU A 58 -20.73 -6.92 15.38
CA GLU A 58 -21.51 -6.44 14.23
C GLU A 58 -20.67 -5.51 13.33
N ASN A 59 -20.00 -4.51 13.89
CA ASN A 59 -19.13 -3.62 13.12
C ASN A 59 -18.00 -4.39 12.42
N GLN A 60 -17.36 -5.34 13.11
CA GLN A 60 -16.29 -6.16 12.54
C GLN A 60 -16.80 -7.04 11.39
N ARG A 61 -18.02 -7.58 11.51
CA ARG A 61 -18.66 -8.38 10.46
C ARG A 61 -18.91 -7.54 9.20
N VAL A 62 -19.50 -6.35 9.34
CA VAL A 62 -19.82 -5.47 8.20
C VAL A 62 -18.54 -5.05 7.47
N ILE A 63 -17.47 -4.70 8.20
CA ILE A 63 -16.16 -4.39 7.59
C ILE A 63 -15.57 -5.61 6.89
N ALA A 64 -15.64 -6.79 7.50
CA ALA A 64 -15.14 -8.02 6.90
C ALA A 64 -15.89 -8.36 5.59
N GLN A 65 -17.21 -8.17 5.55
CA GLN A 65 -18.03 -8.33 4.33
C GLN A 65 -17.57 -7.36 3.23
N ALA A 66 -17.40 -6.07 3.55
CA ALA A 66 -16.87 -5.09 2.59
C ALA A 66 -15.48 -5.48 2.05
N GLN A 67 -14.60 -6.01 2.90
CA GLN A 67 -13.27 -6.49 2.49
C GLN A 67 -13.32 -7.76 1.62
N TRP A 68 -14.31 -8.63 1.81
CA TRP A 68 -14.54 -9.79 0.93
C TRP A 68 -15.02 -9.35 -0.46
N VAL A 69 -15.96 -8.41 -0.51
CA VAL A 69 -16.43 -7.80 -1.77
C VAL A 69 -15.27 -7.10 -2.49
N ALA A 70 -14.44 -6.34 -1.77
CA ALA A 70 -13.27 -5.67 -2.35
C ALA A 70 -12.25 -6.64 -2.97
N ARG A 71 -12.07 -7.83 -2.36
CA ARG A 71 -11.21 -8.89 -2.92
C ARG A 71 -11.82 -9.48 -4.19
N GLY A 72 -13.11 -9.80 -4.18
CA GLY A 72 -13.81 -10.30 -5.37
C GLY A 72 -13.78 -9.31 -6.54
N ALA A 73 -13.98 -8.01 -6.26
CA ALA A 73 -13.88 -6.95 -7.27
C ALA A 73 -12.46 -6.85 -7.88
N LEU A 74 -11.41 -7.04 -7.06
CA LEU A 74 -10.03 -7.07 -7.55
C LEU A 74 -9.75 -8.30 -8.43
N ASP A 75 -10.26 -9.47 -8.06
CA ASP A 75 -10.09 -10.69 -8.86
C ASP A 75 -10.83 -10.59 -10.21
N TRP A 76 -11.99 -9.95 -10.25
CA TRP A 76 -12.66 -9.62 -11.51
C TRP A 76 -11.89 -8.59 -12.34
N THR A 77 -11.34 -7.55 -11.70
CA THR A 77 -10.49 -6.56 -12.38
C THR A 77 -9.27 -7.22 -13.03
N ARG A 78 -8.67 -8.19 -12.33
CA ARG A 78 -7.56 -9.01 -12.84
C ARG A 78 -7.96 -9.86 -14.05
N MET A 79 -9.19 -10.35 -14.09
CA MET A 79 -9.74 -11.05 -15.25
C MET A 79 -9.91 -10.10 -16.45
N ILE A 80 -10.39 -8.87 -16.25
CA ILE A 80 -10.48 -7.86 -17.32
C ILE A 80 -9.09 -7.55 -17.89
N LEU A 81 -8.10 -7.31 -17.03
CA LEU A 81 -6.74 -7.00 -17.48
C LEU A 81 -6.11 -8.15 -18.28
N ARG A 82 -6.40 -9.40 -17.89
CA ARG A 82 -6.00 -10.60 -18.65
C ARG A 82 -6.70 -10.64 -20.01
N SER A 83 -8.03 -10.53 -20.02
CA SER A 83 -8.84 -10.52 -21.25
C SER A 83 -8.41 -9.43 -22.22
N GLU A 84 -8.07 -8.25 -21.72
CA GLU A 84 -7.54 -7.15 -22.54
C GLU A 84 -6.20 -7.53 -23.18
N GLY A 85 -5.29 -8.14 -22.41
CA GLY A 85 -4.01 -8.61 -22.95
C GLY A 85 -4.20 -9.66 -24.04
N ASP A 86 -5.16 -10.56 -23.86
CA ASP A 86 -5.52 -11.57 -24.86
C ASP A 86 -6.16 -10.94 -26.13
N THR A 87 -6.94 -9.86 -25.97
CA THR A 87 -7.67 -9.21 -27.08
C THR A 87 -6.82 -8.21 -27.86
N ALA A 88 -5.90 -7.50 -27.19
CA ALA A 88 -4.98 -6.55 -27.79
C ALA A 88 -3.51 -6.87 -27.40
N PRO A 89 -2.93 -7.97 -27.93
CA PRO A 89 -1.58 -8.38 -27.56
C PRO A 89 -0.55 -7.30 -27.90
N GLY A 90 0.32 -6.98 -26.94
CA GLY A 90 1.44 -6.07 -27.14
C GLY A 90 1.08 -4.58 -27.21
N ILE A 91 -0.17 -4.18 -26.94
CA ILE A 91 -0.58 -2.77 -26.95
C ILE A 91 -1.47 -2.48 -25.74
N THR A 92 -1.22 -1.38 -25.04
CA THR A 92 -2.09 -0.86 -23.98
C THR A 92 -2.41 0.61 -24.28
N TYR A 93 -3.69 0.96 -24.41
CA TYR A 93 -4.14 2.29 -24.82
C TYR A 93 -5.41 2.72 -24.07
N LEU A 94 -5.71 4.02 -24.06
CA LEU A 94 -6.79 4.63 -23.27
C LEU A 94 -8.21 4.19 -23.66
N GLY A 95 -8.39 3.67 -24.88
CA GLY A 95 -9.69 3.18 -25.36
C GLY A 95 -10.01 1.74 -24.99
N GLY A 96 -9.12 1.05 -24.29
CA GLY A 96 -9.36 -0.32 -23.82
C GLY A 96 -10.47 -0.39 -22.77
N ILE A 97 -11.11 -1.55 -22.62
CA ILE A 97 -12.24 -1.75 -21.70
C ILE A 97 -11.83 -1.47 -20.25
N TRP A 98 -10.58 -1.77 -19.90
CA TRP A 98 -9.99 -1.52 -18.59
C TRP A 98 -9.95 -0.03 -18.21
N GLY A 99 -9.88 0.89 -19.18
CA GLY A 99 -9.72 2.32 -18.96
C GLY A 99 -11.03 3.03 -18.57
N VAL A 100 -12.17 2.36 -18.68
CA VAL A 100 -13.49 2.94 -18.37
C VAL A 100 -13.74 2.90 -16.86
N PRO A 101 -13.86 4.05 -16.17
CA PRO A 101 -14.10 4.07 -14.74
C PRO A 101 -15.52 3.56 -14.41
N ILE A 102 -15.63 2.83 -13.32
CA ILE A 102 -16.89 2.34 -12.79
C ILE A 102 -17.40 3.37 -11.78
N ALA A 103 -18.44 4.10 -12.17
CA ALA A 103 -19.19 4.96 -11.26
C ALA A 103 -19.84 4.13 -10.13
N LYS A 104 -20.26 4.80 -9.06
CA LYS A 104 -20.96 4.17 -7.95
C LYS A 104 -22.19 3.40 -8.44
N THR A 105 -22.09 2.08 -8.45
CA THR A 105 -23.11 1.16 -8.97
C THR A 105 -23.46 0.14 -7.89
N LYS A 106 -24.74 -0.26 -7.82
CA LYS A 106 -25.14 -1.33 -6.90
C LYS A 106 -24.50 -2.64 -7.35
N LEU A 107 -23.99 -3.41 -6.37
CA LEU A 107 -23.38 -4.71 -6.63
C LEU A 107 -24.36 -5.67 -7.32
N SER A 108 -25.64 -5.63 -6.99
CA SER A 108 -26.69 -6.40 -7.67
C SER A 108 -26.76 -6.11 -9.17
N ASP A 109 -26.74 -4.83 -9.55
CA ASP A 109 -26.83 -4.40 -10.95
C ASP A 109 -25.56 -4.80 -11.71
N PHE A 110 -24.42 -4.71 -11.03
CA PHE A 110 -23.14 -5.15 -11.56
C PHE A 110 -23.11 -6.68 -11.79
N LEU A 111 -23.54 -7.46 -10.79
CA LEU A 111 -23.61 -8.92 -10.86
C LEU A 111 -24.58 -9.40 -11.96
N GLY A 112 -25.72 -8.73 -12.12
CA GLY A 112 -26.67 -9.00 -13.19
C GLY A 112 -26.08 -8.76 -14.59
N ARG A 113 -25.22 -7.73 -14.76
CA ARG A 113 -24.53 -7.47 -16.03
C ARG A 113 -23.49 -8.54 -16.40
N ILE A 114 -22.92 -9.22 -15.40
CA ILE A 114 -21.95 -10.30 -15.62
C ILE A 114 -22.57 -11.71 -15.59
N GLY A 115 -23.91 -11.81 -15.56
CA GLY A 115 -24.64 -13.08 -15.65
C GLY A 115 -24.65 -13.91 -14.36
N ALA A 116 -24.31 -13.33 -13.21
CA ALA A 116 -24.45 -14.00 -11.93
C ALA A 116 -25.95 -14.03 -11.51
N PRO A 117 -26.43 -15.12 -10.88
CA PRO A 117 -27.82 -15.20 -10.42
C PRO A 117 -28.11 -14.08 -9.43
N ASN A 118 -29.18 -13.32 -9.71
CA ASN A 118 -29.65 -12.25 -8.85
C ASN A 118 -30.30 -12.84 -7.60
N ASP A 119 -29.58 -12.89 -6.48
CA ASP A 119 -30.25 -12.93 -5.18
C ASP A 119 -30.85 -11.54 -4.92
N ALA A 120 -32.13 -11.39 -5.27
CA ALA A 120 -32.91 -10.15 -5.17
C ALA A 120 -33.13 -9.64 -3.72
N GLY A 121 -32.37 -10.16 -2.75
CA GLY A 121 -32.43 -9.80 -1.33
C GLY A 121 -31.14 -9.18 -0.77
N GLY A 122 -30.20 -8.76 -1.62
CA GLY A 122 -28.88 -8.28 -1.20
C GLY A 122 -28.89 -6.90 -0.53
N GLU A 123 -28.21 -6.81 0.62
CA GLU A 123 -27.88 -5.58 1.35
C GLU A 123 -27.33 -4.47 0.43
N ASP A 124 -27.61 -3.20 0.75
CA ASP A 124 -27.16 -2.01 0.01
C ASP A 124 -25.62 -1.96 -0.09
N THR A 125 -25.10 -2.57 -1.14
CA THR A 125 -23.67 -2.67 -1.44
C THR A 125 -23.38 -1.95 -2.75
N TYR A 126 -22.49 -0.98 -2.72
CA TYR A 126 -22.09 -0.18 -3.87
C TYR A 126 -20.59 -0.39 -4.16
N LEU A 127 -20.28 -0.51 -5.45
CA LEU A 127 -18.93 -0.62 -5.99
C LEU A 127 -18.65 0.60 -6.87
N SER A 128 -17.46 1.16 -6.74
CA SER A 128 -16.90 2.13 -7.69
C SER A 128 -15.40 1.94 -7.79
N GLY A 129 -14.81 2.41 -8.88
CA GLY A 129 -13.37 2.31 -9.06
C GLY A 129 -12.89 2.76 -10.42
N SER A 130 -11.58 2.74 -10.59
CA SER A 130 -10.90 3.01 -11.84
C SER A 130 -9.61 2.20 -11.91
N ILE A 131 -9.13 2.00 -13.13
CA ILE A 131 -7.84 1.38 -13.38
C ILE A 131 -6.98 2.43 -14.07
N GLU A 132 -5.78 2.62 -13.57
CA GLU A 132 -4.77 3.52 -14.12
C GLU A 132 -3.58 2.70 -14.62
N ASP A 133 -3.05 3.06 -15.78
CA ASP A 133 -1.79 2.50 -16.26
C ASP A 133 -0.62 3.07 -15.44
N ALA A 134 0.06 2.21 -14.68
CA ALA A 134 1.17 2.64 -13.85
C ALA A 134 2.40 3.02 -14.70
N GLN A 135 2.54 2.44 -15.89
CA GLN A 135 3.62 2.73 -16.83
C GLN A 135 3.34 3.95 -17.71
N ALA A 136 2.19 4.62 -17.56
CA ALA A 136 2.00 5.96 -18.09
C ALA A 136 2.95 6.99 -17.42
N LYS A 137 3.38 6.71 -16.19
CA LYS A 137 4.15 7.63 -15.34
C LYS A 137 5.65 7.33 -15.41
N PHE A 138 6.45 8.35 -15.12
CA PHE A 138 7.90 8.18 -14.95
C PHE A 138 8.19 7.30 -13.72
N ASN A 139 8.76 6.13 -13.95
CA ASN A 139 9.11 5.21 -12.88
C ASN A 139 10.44 5.62 -12.21
N LEU A 140 10.39 6.05 -10.95
CA LEU A 140 11.58 6.45 -10.19
C LEU A 140 12.59 5.32 -10.02
N ARG A 141 12.17 4.05 -10.15
CA ARG A 141 13.09 2.90 -10.17
C ARG A 141 14.05 2.97 -11.36
N ASN A 142 13.70 3.65 -12.45
CA ASN A 142 14.54 3.84 -13.65
C ASN A 142 15.75 4.74 -13.40
N LEU A 143 15.77 5.53 -12.31
CA LEU A 143 16.92 6.37 -11.96
C LEU A 143 18.18 5.57 -11.61
N VAL A 144 18.04 4.27 -11.33
CA VAL A 144 19.13 3.38 -10.94
C VAL A 144 19.16 2.16 -11.86
N ALA A 145 20.25 2.01 -12.61
CA ALA A 145 20.53 0.82 -13.39
C ALA A 145 21.22 -0.26 -12.53
N SER A 146 21.04 -1.52 -12.90
CA SER A 146 21.78 -2.65 -12.33
C SER A 146 22.45 -3.42 -13.47
N PRO A 147 23.65 -2.99 -13.91
CA PRO A 147 24.34 -3.60 -15.04
C PRO A 147 24.86 -5.01 -14.73
N ALA A 148 25.10 -5.30 -13.45
CA ALA A 148 25.49 -6.60 -12.95
C ALA A 148 24.80 -6.87 -11.59
N PRO A 149 24.59 -8.14 -11.21
CA PRO A 149 24.04 -8.48 -9.90
C PRO A 149 24.82 -7.81 -8.77
N GLY A 150 24.12 -7.11 -7.88
CA GLY A 150 24.72 -6.40 -6.74
C GLY A 150 25.35 -5.04 -7.08
N VAL A 151 25.53 -4.71 -8.35
CA VAL A 151 26.03 -3.40 -8.78
C VAL A 151 24.84 -2.48 -9.06
N LEU A 152 24.79 -1.35 -8.37
CA LEU A 152 23.77 -0.31 -8.55
C LEU A 152 24.43 1.02 -8.93
N GLN A 153 24.10 1.51 -10.12
CA GLN A 153 24.65 2.76 -10.66
C GLN A 153 23.53 3.70 -11.09
N LEU A 154 23.78 5.01 -11.04
CA LEU A 154 22.79 5.98 -11.50
C LEU A 154 22.67 5.92 -13.02
N ASN A 155 21.43 5.88 -13.53
CA ASN A 155 21.18 6.01 -14.95
C ASN A 155 21.13 7.51 -15.31
N VAL A 156 22.22 8.02 -15.88
CA VAL A 156 22.38 9.45 -16.17
C VAL A 156 21.28 9.97 -17.10
N THR A 157 20.92 9.20 -18.14
CA THR A 157 19.86 9.57 -19.09
C THR A 157 18.50 9.73 -18.39
N GLN A 158 18.16 8.80 -17.50
CA GLN A 158 16.91 8.84 -16.73
C GLN A 158 16.92 9.95 -15.68
N VAL A 159 18.07 10.22 -15.04
CA VAL A 159 18.23 11.35 -14.11
C VAL A 159 18.02 12.69 -14.84
N GLN A 160 18.58 12.85 -16.04
CA GLN A 160 18.36 14.04 -16.85
C GLN A 160 16.91 14.19 -17.32
N ALA A 161 16.25 13.08 -17.67
CA ALA A 161 14.82 13.10 -18.00
C ALA A 161 13.98 13.53 -16.79
N PHE A 162 14.24 12.97 -15.62
CA PHE A 162 13.54 13.37 -14.39
C PHE A 162 13.83 14.81 -13.99
N GLN A 163 15.07 15.29 -14.19
CA GLN A 163 15.41 16.70 -14.01
C GLN A 163 14.54 17.61 -14.90
N ARG A 164 14.37 17.26 -16.18
CA ARG A 164 13.48 18.02 -17.09
C ARG A 164 12.02 18.00 -16.64
N LEU A 165 11.54 16.87 -16.12
CA LEU A 165 10.19 16.78 -15.56
C LEU A 165 10.03 17.75 -14.38
N LEU A 166 10.98 17.76 -13.44
CA LEU A 166 10.96 18.66 -12.29
C LEU A 166 10.97 20.13 -12.72
N THR A 167 11.85 20.52 -13.64
CA THR A 167 11.91 21.90 -14.14
C THR A 167 10.63 22.31 -14.86
N THR A 168 10.00 21.39 -15.60
CA THR A 168 8.71 21.62 -16.27
C THR A 168 7.60 21.89 -15.27
N LEU A 169 7.64 21.23 -14.11
CA LEU A 169 6.66 21.39 -13.03
C LEU A 169 6.97 22.60 -12.12
N GLY A 170 8.04 23.34 -12.40
CA GLY A 170 8.45 24.53 -11.63
C GLY A 170 9.31 24.21 -10.40
N TYR A 171 9.91 23.02 -10.32
CA TYR A 171 10.80 22.61 -9.23
C TYR A 171 12.28 22.69 -9.63
N ASP A 172 13.17 22.76 -8.64
CA ASP A 172 14.61 22.74 -8.85
C ASP A 172 15.07 21.38 -9.41
N GLY A 173 15.77 21.42 -10.54
CA GLY A 173 16.33 20.24 -11.17
C GLY A 173 17.36 19.48 -10.31
N ALA A 174 17.99 20.14 -9.34
CA ALA A 174 18.95 19.50 -8.43
C ALA A 174 18.32 18.38 -7.57
N PHE A 175 16.99 18.44 -7.33
CA PHE A 175 16.26 17.38 -6.62
C PHE A 175 16.33 16.02 -7.33
N ALA A 176 16.46 16.00 -8.67
CA ALA A 176 16.53 14.75 -9.42
C ALA A 176 17.70 13.87 -8.96
N LYS A 177 18.88 14.47 -8.78
CA LYS A 177 20.08 13.77 -8.31
C LYS A 177 19.91 13.29 -6.86
N ARG A 178 19.32 14.10 -5.98
CA ARG A 178 19.07 13.74 -4.57
C ARG A 178 18.13 12.54 -4.47
N ILE A 179 17.00 12.58 -5.19
CA ILE A 179 16.04 11.48 -5.24
C ILE A 179 16.69 10.23 -5.82
N ALA A 180 17.48 10.35 -6.89
CA ALA A 180 18.18 9.21 -7.48
C ALA A 180 19.17 8.55 -6.50
N LEU A 181 19.89 9.35 -5.71
CA LEU A 181 20.77 8.84 -4.64
C LEU A 181 19.97 8.13 -3.54
N GLN A 182 18.82 8.66 -3.15
CA GLN A 182 17.93 8.01 -2.18
C GLN A 182 17.38 6.69 -2.72
N VAL A 183 16.90 6.65 -3.96
CA VAL A 183 16.42 5.42 -4.61
C VAL A 183 17.54 4.37 -4.57
N ARG A 184 18.77 4.74 -4.96
CA ARG A 184 19.92 3.83 -4.93
C ARG A 184 20.20 3.31 -3.52
N ALA A 185 20.23 4.18 -2.52
CA ALA A 185 20.46 3.81 -1.13
C ALA A 185 19.38 2.85 -0.60
N SER A 186 18.10 3.12 -0.92
CA SER A 186 16.98 2.26 -0.52
C SER A 186 17.09 0.84 -1.12
N LEU A 187 17.58 0.73 -2.37
CA LEU A 187 17.77 -0.54 -3.05
C LEU A 187 18.95 -1.33 -2.48
N LEU A 188 20.07 -0.66 -2.15
CA LEU A 188 21.22 -1.31 -1.51
C LEU A 188 20.83 -1.95 -0.17
N ASN A 189 20.05 -1.25 0.65
CA ASN A 189 19.56 -1.77 1.93
C ASN A 189 18.62 -2.98 1.75
N SER A 190 17.82 -2.99 0.68
CA SER A 190 16.92 -4.10 0.39
C SER A 190 17.65 -5.39 0.00
N ALA A 191 18.69 -5.27 -0.82
CA ALA A 191 19.47 -6.41 -1.30
C ALA A 191 20.33 -7.02 -0.19
N THR A 192 20.93 -6.18 0.66
CA THR A 192 21.86 -6.61 1.70
C THR A 192 21.16 -7.14 2.96
N ARG A 193 19.89 -6.77 3.22
CA ARG A 193 19.13 -7.24 4.38
C ARG A 193 18.91 -8.76 4.41
N PHE A 194 18.87 -9.42 3.26
CA PHE A 194 18.62 -10.87 3.17
C PHE A 194 19.88 -11.72 2.92
N GLN A 195 21.06 -11.10 2.83
CA GLN A 195 22.33 -11.79 2.57
C GLN A 195 23.18 -12.04 3.83
N MET A 196 22.59 -12.00 5.03
CA MET A 196 23.29 -12.47 6.23
C MET A 196 22.90 -13.93 6.52
N PRO A 197 23.76 -14.92 6.24
CA PRO A 197 23.68 -16.18 6.96
C PRO A 197 24.08 -15.87 8.40
N THR A 198 23.14 -15.92 9.33
CA THR A 198 23.47 -16.21 10.73
C THR A 198 24.03 -17.62 10.77
N LEU A 199 25.35 -17.75 10.62
CA LEU A 199 26.05 -18.96 11.02
C LEU A 199 26.03 -19.03 12.56
N PRO A 200 25.49 -20.11 13.16
CA PRO A 200 25.57 -20.29 14.60
C PRO A 200 27.03 -20.57 14.98
N GLY A 201 27.70 -19.62 15.64
CA GLY A 201 29.00 -19.86 16.29
C GLY A 201 30.13 -18.85 16.05
N GLY A 202 29.93 -17.74 15.33
CA GLY A 202 30.98 -16.72 15.14
C GLY A 202 31.00 -15.66 16.25
N GLY A 203 31.95 -15.75 17.18
CA GLY A 203 32.09 -14.83 18.31
C GLY A 203 32.37 -13.36 17.91
N THR A 204 31.84 -12.45 18.72
CA THR A 204 32.09 -11.00 18.68
C THR A 204 33.56 -10.69 18.98
N ALA A 205 34.27 -10.05 18.04
CA ALA A 205 35.53 -9.36 18.32
C ALA A 205 35.41 -7.87 17.96
N PRO A 206 35.88 -6.95 18.84
CA PRO A 206 35.74 -5.50 18.65
C PRO A 206 36.79 -4.95 17.66
N PRO A 207 36.55 -3.80 17.02
CA PRO A 207 37.48 -3.24 16.04
C PRO A 207 38.65 -2.50 16.72
N VAL A 208 39.86 -2.77 16.23
CA VAL A 208 41.11 -2.09 16.62
C VAL A 208 41.32 -0.83 15.75
N THR A 209 41.56 0.31 16.42
CA THR A 209 41.86 1.65 15.85
C THR A 209 43.37 1.96 15.88
N ALA A 210 43.92 2.59 14.83
CA ALA A 210 45.17 3.37 14.84
C ALA A 210 45.24 4.35 13.62
N PRO A 211 46.15 5.34 13.54
CA PRO A 211 45.83 6.77 13.67
C PRO A 211 45.96 7.62 12.38
N VAL A 212 45.45 8.85 12.44
CA VAL A 212 45.42 9.89 11.40
C VAL A 212 46.68 10.76 11.42
N THR A 213 47.22 11.11 10.24
CA THR A 213 48.02 12.34 9.99
C THR A 213 47.74 12.94 8.60
N THR A 214 47.99 14.23 8.48
CA THR A 214 47.53 15.27 7.54
C THR A 214 48.28 15.40 6.18
N ASP A 215 47.58 16.04 5.22
CA ASP A 215 48.03 16.88 4.08
C ASP A 215 48.70 16.33 2.80
N GLN A 216 48.32 16.99 1.68
CA GLN A 216 48.91 17.11 0.33
C GLN A 216 48.39 16.27 -0.87
N GLN A 217 47.69 16.99 -1.76
CA GLN A 217 47.96 17.19 -3.20
C GLN A 217 48.29 15.98 -4.12
N GLY A 218 47.38 15.73 -5.08
CA GLY A 218 47.73 15.34 -6.45
C GLY A 218 47.49 13.87 -6.85
N GLY A 219 47.00 13.70 -8.08
CA GLY A 219 47.21 12.49 -8.88
C GLY A 219 46.11 11.44 -8.80
N GLY A 220 45.75 10.91 -9.97
CA GLY A 220 44.63 10.00 -10.14
C GLY A 220 44.84 8.62 -9.54
N GLY A 221 43.71 7.94 -9.30
CA GLY A 221 43.67 6.59 -8.81
C GLY A 221 42.24 6.22 -8.48
N PHE A 222 41.61 5.45 -9.36
CA PHE A 222 40.47 4.64 -8.99
C PHE A 222 40.94 3.73 -7.84
N THR A 223 40.40 3.91 -6.63
CA THR A 223 40.69 3.02 -5.50
C THR A 223 39.42 2.34 -5.01
N ASP A 224 39.52 1.02 -4.98
CA ASP A 224 38.54 0.04 -4.51
C ASP A 224 38.48 0.02 -2.98
N ASP A 225 37.69 0.91 -2.38
CA ASP A 225 37.47 0.89 -0.94
C ASP A 225 36.04 0.43 -0.59
N PRO A 226 35.85 -0.79 -0.05
CA PRO A 226 34.56 -1.26 0.44
C PRO A 226 34.27 -0.51 1.75
N GLY A 227 33.50 0.57 1.61
CA GLY A 227 33.49 1.64 2.58
C GLY A 227 33.24 1.27 4.03
N MET A 228 33.85 2.05 4.93
CA MET A 228 33.24 2.63 6.13
C MET A 228 34.17 3.69 6.71
N THR A 229 34.10 4.94 6.23
CA THR A 229 34.54 6.11 7.01
C THR A 229 33.63 7.32 6.79
N GLY A 230 33.05 7.81 7.90
CA GLY A 230 32.67 9.20 8.11
C GLY A 230 31.44 9.77 7.39
N GLY A 231 30.28 9.67 8.02
CA GLY A 231 29.14 10.55 7.74
C GLY A 231 27.86 10.00 8.37
N ASP A 232 27.20 10.79 9.22
CA ASP A 232 25.91 10.51 9.85
C ASP A 232 25.06 9.47 9.10
N ARG A 233 25.09 8.21 9.55
CA ARG A 233 24.04 7.28 9.15
C ARG A 233 22.85 7.57 10.04
N GLY A 234 22.10 8.60 9.66
CA GLY A 234 20.68 8.68 9.98
C GLY A 234 19.99 7.33 9.64
N PRO A 235 18.77 7.09 10.16
CA PRO A 235 18.07 5.82 9.96
C PRO A 235 18.12 5.40 8.50
N ALA A 236 18.62 4.18 8.25
CA ALA A 236 18.87 3.68 6.91
C ALA A 236 17.59 3.85 6.04
N PRO A 237 17.71 4.42 4.83
CA PRO A 237 16.53 4.79 4.06
C PRO A 237 15.66 3.56 3.77
N LEU A 238 14.38 3.69 4.10
CA LEU A 238 13.37 2.67 3.86
C LEU A 238 13.24 2.40 2.36
N MET A 239 12.84 1.18 2.01
CA MET A 239 12.55 0.85 0.62
C MET A 239 11.45 1.76 0.07
N MET A 240 11.71 2.41 -1.05
CA MET A 240 10.69 3.18 -1.74
C MET A 240 9.67 2.21 -2.36
N THR A 241 8.45 2.19 -1.82
CA THR A 241 7.36 1.30 -2.27
C THR A 241 6.20 2.06 -2.93
N GLY A 242 6.29 3.38 -2.96
CA GLY A 242 5.33 4.28 -3.59
C GLY A 242 5.84 5.71 -3.60
N VAL A 243 5.06 6.60 -4.19
CA VAL A 243 5.42 8.02 -4.35
C VAL A 243 5.55 8.74 -3.01
N ASP A 244 4.78 8.33 -2.00
CA ASP A 244 4.84 8.93 -0.65
C ASP A 244 6.20 8.75 0.04
N SER A 245 6.99 7.74 -0.37
CA SER A 245 8.38 7.57 0.10
C SER A 245 9.31 8.71 -0.32
N LEU A 246 8.88 9.59 -1.22
CA LEU A 246 9.61 10.82 -1.52
C LEU A 246 9.66 11.77 -0.31
N LEU A 247 8.73 11.67 0.65
CA LEU A 247 8.76 12.47 1.88
C LEU A 247 9.97 12.16 2.77
N ASP A 248 10.61 11.00 2.58
CA ASP A 248 11.84 10.62 3.28
C ASP A 248 13.09 11.28 2.68
N VAL A 249 12.95 12.07 1.61
CA VAL A 249 14.05 12.79 0.95
C VAL A 249 14.11 14.22 1.48
N ASP A 250 15.29 14.63 1.94
CA ASP A 250 15.50 15.98 2.46
C ASP A 250 15.11 17.07 1.46
N GLY A 251 14.24 17.98 1.92
CA GLY A 251 13.72 19.10 1.14
C GLY A 251 12.51 18.76 0.28
N VAL A 252 12.01 17.52 0.31
CA VAL A 252 10.75 17.17 -0.33
C VAL A 252 9.57 17.48 0.59
N THR A 253 8.61 18.27 0.10
CA THR A 253 7.40 18.63 0.86
C THR A 253 6.17 17.81 0.42
N PRO A 254 5.13 17.68 1.28
CA PRO A 254 3.86 17.05 0.91
C PRO A 254 3.21 17.67 -0.33
N GLU A 255 3.32 18.98 -0.51
CA GLU A 255 2.78 19.70 -1.66
C GLU A 255 3.51 19.30 -2.95
N MET A 256 4.84 19.14 -2.89
CA MET A 256 5.61 18.66 -4.03
C MET A 256 5.26 17.22 -4.39
N VAL A 257 5.10 16.34 -3.38
CA VAL A 257 4.66 14.96 -3.61
C VAL A 257 3.27 14.92 -4.25
N ALA A 258 2.33 15.76 -3.79
CA ALA A 258 0.99 15.87 -4.38
C ALA A 258 1.05 16.32 -5.85
N ARG A 259 1.88 17.31 -6.18
CA ARG A 259 2.10 17.76 -7.58
C ARG A 259 2.80 16.73 -8.46
N LEU A 260 3.71 15.92 -7.91
CA LEU A 260 4.44 14.91 -8.68
C LEU A 260 3.61 13.64 -8.94
N ARG A 261 2.65 13.32 -8.06
CA ARG A 261 1.85 12.08 -8.10
C ARG A 261 1.20 11.75 -9.46
N PRO A 262 0.74 12.71 -10.28
CA PRO A 262 0.21 12.41 -11.62
C PRO A 262 1.29 11.96 -12.61
N PHE A 263 2.56 12.30 -12.39
CA PHE A 263 3.64 12.16 -13.36
C PHE A 263 4.67 11.08 -12.99
N VAL A 264 4.74 10.68 -11.72
CA VAL A 264 5.73 9.71 -11.23
C VAL A 264 5.12 8.50 -10.56
N THR A 265 5.81 7.37 -10.62
CA THR A 265 5.46 6.13 -9.93
C THR A 265 6.71 5.44 -9.37
N VAL A 266 6.52 4.44 -8.53
CA VAL A 266 7.59 3.56 -8.04
C VAL A 266 7.17 2.12 -8.27
N LEU A 267 7.80 1.46 -9.25
CA LEU A 267 7.54 0.05 -9.57
C LEU A 267 8.68 -0.86 -9.10
N PRO A 268 8.42 -2.17 -8.91
CA PRO A 268 9.45 -3.09 -8.39
C PRO A 268 10.67 -3.26 -9.30
N THR A 269 10.48 -3.13 -10.62
CA THR A 269 11.51 -3.25 -11.64
C THR A 269 11.63 -1.96 -12.43
N THR A 270 12.71 -1.83 -13.20
CA THR A 270 12.79 -0.81 -14.24
C THR A 270 11.77 -1.12 -15.33
N THR A 271 11.10 -0.10 -15.86
CA THR A 271 10.03 -0.27 -16.85
C THR A 271 10.07 0.87 -17.87
N PRO A 272 9.84 0.60 -19.16
CA PRO A 272 9.62 1.67 -20.13
C PRO A 272 8.30 2.39 -19.84
N VAL A 273 8.20 3.62 -20.32
CA VAL A 273 6.99 4.44 -20.24
C VAL A 273 6.08 4.16 -21.45
N ASN A 274 4.80 3.91 -21.19
CA ASN A 274 3.82 3.66 -22.24
C ASN A 274 3.38 4.97 -22.91
N MET A 275 3.75 5.12 -24.17
CA MET A 275 3.48 6.32 -24.98
C MET A 275 2.01 6.50 -25.36
N ASN A 276 1.17 5.47 -25.22
CA ASN A 276 -0.26 5.56 -25.47
C ASN A 276 -1.05 6.13 -24.29
N THR A 277 -0.50 6.10 -23.08
CA THR A 277 -1.18 6.51 -21.84
C THR A 277 -0.44 7.63 -21.10
N ALA A 278 0.87 7.82 -21.34
CA ALA A 278 1.68 8.82 -20.64
C ALA A 278 1.21 10.27 -20.84
N PRO A 279 1.23 11.13 -19.81
CA PRO A 279 0.90 12.54 -19.96
C PRO A 279 1.98 13.30 -20.76
N ALA A 280 1.62 14.47 -21.30
CA ALA A 280 2.48 15.26 -22.17
C ALA A 280 3.79 15.68 -21.48
N GLU A 281 3.74 16.00 -20.19
CA GLU A 281 4.89 16.41 -19.38
C GLU A 281 5.91 15.29 -19.24
N VAL A 282 5.46 14.04 -19.05
CA VAL A 282 6.35 12.87 -18.99
C VAL A 282 6.97 12.62 -20.36
N ILE A 283 6.19 12.72 -21.44
CA ILE A 283 6.71 12.57 -22.80
C ILE A 283 7.77 13.63 -23.11
N ALA A 284 7.49 14.90 -22.84
CA ALA A 284 8.44 16.00 -23.04
C ALA A 284 9.70 15.85 -22.18
N ALA A 285 9.56 15.35 -20.95
CA ALA A 285 10.69 15.07 -20.07
C ALA A 285 11.60 13.95 -20.62
N LEU A 286 11.04 12.90 -21.21
CA LEU A 286 11.82 11.80 -21.80
C LEU A 286 12.55 12.21 -23.07
N MET A 287 12.00 13.15 -23.85
CA MET A 287 12.53 13.54 -25.16
C MET A 287 13.37 14.83 -25.07
N PRO A 288 14.71 14.77 -25.22
CA PRO A 288 15.55 15.96 -25.18
C PRO A 288 15.15 17.00 -26.24
N GLY A 289 14.94 18.25 -25.82
CA GLY A 289 14.57 19.35 -26.72
C GLY A 289 13.09 19.41 -27.12
N MET A 290 12.25 18.48 -26.66
CA MET A 290 10.82 18.52 -26.90
C MET A 290 10.11 19.48 -25.94
N SER A 291 9.24 20.35 -26.48
CA SER A 291 8.37 21.20 -25.67
C SER A 291 7.13 20.42 -25.16
N VAL A 292 6.55 20.86 -24.04
CA VAL A 292 5.27 20.30 -23.55
C VAL A 292 4.15 20.50 -24.57
N SER A 293 4.15 21.63 -25.30
CA SER A 293 3.14 21.89 -26.33
C SER A 293 3.21 20.91 -27.50
N SER A 294 4.42 20.54 -27.94
CA SER A 294 4.64 19.51 -28.96
C SER A 294 4.19 18.13 -28.46
N ALA A 295 4.49 17.81 -27.20
CA ALA A 295 4.03 16.57 -26.58
C ALA A 295 2.49 16.54 -26.44
N GLN A 296 1.85 17.67 -26.14
CA GLN A 296 0.40 17.78 -26.07
C GLN A 296 -0.26 17.50 -27.43
N ALA A 297 0.31 18.03 -28.53
CA ALA A 297 -0.18 17.73 -29.87
C ALA A 297 -0.12 16.22 -30.18
N LEU A 298 0.93 15.53 -29.70
CA LEU A 298 1.05 14.08 -29.82
C LEU A 298 -0.02 13.36 -28.97
N VAL A 299 -0.24 13.80 -27.74
CA VAL A 299 -1.29 13.26 -26.84
C VAL A 299 -2.68 13.41 -27.46
N SER A 300 -3.02 14.58 -28.01
CA SER A 300 -4.30 14.79 -28.68
C SER A 300 -4.46 13.93 -29.93
N ARG A 301 -3.39 13.70 -30.70
CA ARG A 301 -3.44 12.82 -31.88
C ARG A 301 -3.71 11.36 -31.50
N ARG A 302 -3.06 10.85 -30.44
CA ARG A 302 -3.20 9.44 -30.04
C ARG A 302 -4.58 9.08 -29.49
N GLU A 303 -5.39 10.06 -29.08
CA GLU A 303 -6.80 9.82 -28.68
C GLU A 303 -7.63 9.26 -29.85
N THR A 304 -7.28 9.63 -31.08
CA THR A 304 -7.94 9.11 -32.29
C THR A 304 -7.16 7.96 -32.92
N VAL A 305 -5.82 8.04 -32.95
CA VAL A 305 -4.94 7.05 -33.56
C VAL A 305 -3.80 6.70 -32.61
N PHE A 306 -4.01 5.67 -31.79
CA PHE A 306 -3.00 5.15 -30.88
C PHE A 306 -1.82 4.48 -31.62
N PHE A 307 -0.68 4.41 -30.96
CA PHE A 307 0.54 3.80 -31.48
C PHE A 307 0.47 2.28 -31.33
N ARG A 308 0.79 1.55 -32.39
CA ARG A 308 0.78 0.07 -32.39
C ARG A 308 2.15 -0.51 -32.06
N ASN A 309 3.20 0.28 -32.24
CA ASN A 309 4.58 -0.11 -31.98
C ASN A 309 5.44 1.14 -31.75
N VAL A 310 6.68 0.94 -31.31
CA VAL A 310 7.65 2.02 -31.05
C VAL A 310 8.04 2.79 -32.34
N GLY A 311 7.96 2.15 -33.51
CA GLY A 311 8.19 2.81 -34.80
C GLY A 311 7.16 3.89 -35.11
N ASP A 312 5.88 3.64 -34.81
CA ASP A 312 4.80 4.63 -34.95
C ASP A 312 5.05 5.85 -34.05
N VAL A 313 5.54 5.60 -32.83
CA VAL A 313 5.96 6.65 -31.90
C VAL A 313 7.10 7.47 -32.52
N GLN A 314 8.12 6.82 -33.09
CA GLN A 314 9.23 7.51 -33.74
C GLN A 314 8.76 8.42 -34.87
N LEU A 315 7.87 7.93 -35.72
CA LEU A 315 7.32 8.70 -36.82
C LEU A 315 6.52 9.91 -36.31
N ALA A 316 5.72 9.73 -35.26
CA ALA A 316 4.97 10.81 -34.65
C ALA A 316 5.86 11.88 -34.01
N LEU A 317 6.93 11.48 -33.30
CA LEU A 317 7.88 12.38 -32.67
C LEU A 317 8.66 13.21 -33.70
N ARG A 318 9.07 12.61 -34.83
CA ARG A 318 9.69 13.34 -35.95
C ARG A 318 8.77 14.42 -36.50
N GLY A 319 7.49 14.09 -36.68
CA GLY A 319 6.47 15.05 -37.13
C GLY A 319 6.16 16.16 -36.11
N ALA A 320 6.39 15.92 -34.81
CA ALA A 320 6.17 16.87 -33.73
C ALA A 320 7.38 17.79 -33.43
N GLY A 321 8.43 17.75 -34.26
CA GLY A 321 9.60 18.62 -34.12
C GLY A 321 10.76 18.02 -33.30
N ALA A 322 10.79 16.69 -33.12
CA ALA A 322 11.90 15.98 -32.47
C ALA A 322 12.59 15.01 -33.46
N PRO A 323 13.30 15.52 -34.50
CA PRO A 323 13.78 14.71 -35.61
C PRO A 323 14.95 13.76 -35.26
N ASN A 324 15.74 14.10 -34.25
CA ASN A 324 16.99 13.40 -33.91
C ASN A 324 16.86 12.45 -32.70
N VAL A 325 15.64 12.04 -32.36
CA VAL A 325 15.42 11.12 -31.24
C VAL A 325 15.65 9.69 -31.68
N THR A 326 16.77 9.12 -31.23
CA THR A 326 16.97 7.66 -31.21
C THR A 326 16.17 7.10 -30.06
N LEU A 327 15.16 6.27 -30.36
CA LEU A 327 14.32 5.66 -29.36
C LEU A 327 14.93 4.33 -28.91
N ASP A 328 15.06 4.20 -27.59
CA ASP A 328 15.45 2.96 -26.93
C ASP A 328 14.20 2.32 -26.31
N SER A 329 13.96 1.04 -26.62
CA SER A 329 12.85 0.27 -26.06
C SER A 329 12.98 0.06 -24.54
N SER A 330 14.15 0.34 -23.96
CA SER A 330 14.33 0.38 -22.50
C SER A 330 13.68 1.61 -21.84
N VAL A 331 13.42 2.67 -22.61
CA VAL A 331 12.90 3.95 -22.12
C VAL A 331 11.41 4.09 -22.39
N ILE A 332 10.96 3.66 -23.57
CA ILE A 332 9.56 3.79 -24.01
C ILE A 332 9.02 2.50 -24.62
N ASP A 333 7.71 2.33 -24.50
CA ASP A 333 6.97 1.22 -25.08
C ASP A 333 5.54 1.68 -25.43
N VAL A 334 4.75 0.81 -26.05
CA VAL A 334 3.32 0.98 -26.31
C VAL A 334 2.46 0.00 -25.50
N ASN A 335 3.10 -0.88 -24.72
CA ASN A 335 2.48 -1.88 -23.86
C ASN A 335 2.75 -1.58 -22.38
N SER A 336 1.86 -2.10 -21.52
CA SER A 336 2.00 -2.03 -20.07
C SER A 336 1.77 -3.38 -19.40
N SER A 337 2.58 -3.63 -18.39
CA SER A 337 2.51 -4.76 -17.47
C SER A 337 2.05 -4.35 -16.06
N TYR A 338 2.13 -3.08 -15.68
CA TYR A 338 1.74 -2.63 -14.34
C TYR A 338 0.52 -1.72 -14.37
N PHE A 339 -0.48 -2.04 -13.54
CA PHE A 339 -1.74 -1.31 -13.43
C PHE A 339 -2.02 -0.98 -11.96
N ILE A 340 -2.49 0.23 -11.70
CA ILE A 340 -3.00 0.64 -10.38
C ILE A 340 -4.51 0.55 -10.41
N VAL A 341 -5.08 -0.25 -9.52
CA VAL A 341 -6.52 -0.43 -9.38
C VAL A 341 -6.97 0.34 -8.14
N HIS A 342 -7.82 1.35 -8.34
CA HIS A 342 -8.52 2.07 -7.29
C HIS A 342 -9.92 1.47 -7.15
N GLY A 343 -10.23 0.92 -5.98
CA GLY A 343 -11.54 0.35 -5.69
C GLY A 343 -12.10 0.91 -4.39
N ARG A 344 -13.38 1.28 -4.42
CA ARG A 344 -14.15 1.72 -3.26
C ARG A 344 -15.39 0.85 -3.12
N ILE A 345 -15.50 0.18 -1.98
CA ILE A 345 -16.68 -0.61 -1.60
C ILE A 345 -17.39 0.11 -0.48
N GLN A 346 -18.67 0.38 -0.67
CA GLN A 346 -19.56 0.80 0.40
C GLN A 346 -20.56 -0.34 0.66
N HIS A 347 -20.57 -0.87 1.88
CA HIS A 347 -21.49 -1.92 2.30
C HIS A 347 -22.18 -1.48 3.59
N ASP A 348 -23.47 -1.16 3.51
CA ASP A 348 -24.21 -0.49 4.60
C ASP A 348 -23.45 0.79 5.06
N ARG A 349 -22.93 0.78 6.28
CA ARG A 349 -22.13 1.88 6.88
C ARG A 349 -20.61 1.69 6.77
N ALA A 350 -20.13 0.55 6.29
CA ALA A 350 -18.71 0.32 6.11
C ALA A 350 -18.26 0.81 4.73
N GLU A 351 -17.17 1.56 4.71
CA GLU A 351 -16.47 1.96 3.49
C GLU A 351 -15.07 1.35 3.50
N VAL A 352 -14.66 0.79 2.37
CA VAL A 352 -13.32 0.24 2.18
C VAL A 352 -12.76 0.83 0.90
N ASP A 353 -11.76 1.70 1.07
CA ASP A 353 -10.96 2.26 0.00
C ASP A 353 -9.66 1.49 -0.17
N ARG A 354 -9.46 0.93 -1.35
CA ARG A 354 -8.33 0.05 -1.64
C ARG A 354 -7.64 0.46 -2.92
N THR A 355 -6.32 0.61 -2.83
CA THR A 355 -5.44 0.79 -3.99
C THR A 355 -4.52 -0.42 -4.13
N SER A 356 -4.59 -1.09 -5.28
CA SER A 356 -3.81 -2.31 -5.56
C SER A 356 -2.90 -2.10 -6.77
N LEU A 357 -1.64 -2.51 -6.66
CA LEU A 357 -0.73 -2.62 -7.80
C LEU A 357 -0.83 -4.04 -8.35
N VAL A 358 -1.22 -4.16 -9.61
CA VAL A 358 -1.38 -5.42 -10.32
C VAL A 358 -0.31 -5.51 -11.41
N TYR A 359 0.34 -6.67 -11.50
CA TYR A 359 1.23 -7.01 -12.61
C TYR A 359 0.52 -7.97 -13.54
N ARG A 360 0.57 -7.69 -14.85
CA ARG A 360 0.15 -8.54 -15.96
C ARG A 360 1.39 -8.95 -16.73
N ASP A 361 1.63 -10.25 -16.82
CA ASP A 361 2.73 -10.79 -17.59
C ASP A 361 2.57 -10.47 -19.09
N PRO A 362 3.59 -9.91 -19.75
CA PRO A 362 3.46 -9.45 -21.14
C PRO A 362 3.31 -10.59 -22.15
N THR A 363 3.65 -11.84 -21.79
CA THR A 363 3.61 -13.00 -22.70
C THR A 363 2.42 -13.90 -22.41
N THR A 364 2.19 -14.23 -21.14
CA THR A 364 1.13 -15.17 -20.71
C THR A 364 -0.17 -14.48 -20.31
N HIS A 365 -0.15 -13.14 -20.22
CA HIS A 365 -1.24 -12.30 -19.71
C HIS A 365 -1.75 -12.72 -18.33
N SER A 366 -0.96 -13.49 -17.59
CA SER A 366 -1.28 -13.90 -16.23
C SER A 366 -1.17 -12.69 -15.31
N THR A 367 -2.13 -12.54 -14.40
CA THR A 367 -2.18 -11.38 -13.50
C THR A 367 -1.85 -11.79 -12.07
N ARG A 368 -1.05 -10.98 -11.38
CA ARG A 368 -0.72 -11.15 -9.96
C ARG A 368 -0.84 -9.82 -9.23
N VAL A 369 -1.25 -9.88 -7.97
CA VAL A 369 -1.24 -8.70 -7.10
C VAL A 369 0.17 -8.51 -6.55
N VAL A 370 0.74 -7.33 -6.75
CA VAL A 370 2.08 -6.97 -6.28
C VAL A 370 2.00 -6.33 -4.90
N ARG A 371 1.02 -5.45 -4.70
CA ARG A 371 0.82 -4.73 -3.43
C ARG A 371 -0.64 -4.33 -3.28
N ILE A 372 -1.14 -4.32 -2.05
CA ILE A 372 -2.43 -3.75 -1.66
C ILE A 372 -2.17 -2.69 -0.58
N ARG A 373 -2.87 -1.56 -0.65
CA ARG A 373 -2.95 -0.57 0.43
C ARG A 373 -4.40 -0.20 0.64
N ASP A 374 -4.84 -0.31 1.89
CA ASP A 374 -6.15 0.17 2.32
C ASP A 374 -5.97 1.59 2.88
N GLN A 375 -6.81 2.53 2.44
CA GLN A 375 -6.92 3.84 3.09
C GLN A 375 -7.88 3.69 4.26
N LEU A 376 -7.37 3.97 5.46
CA LEU A 376 -8.13 3.95 6.71
C LEU A 376 -8.75 5.32 7.01
#